data_AF-A0AA39ZEE2-F1
#
_entry.id   AF-A0AA39ZEE2-F1
#
_cell.length_a   1.000
_cell.length_b   1.000
_cell.length_c   1.000
_cell.angle_alpha   90.00
_cell.angle_beta   90.00
_cell.angle_gamma   90.00
#
_symmetry.space_group_name_H-M   'P 1'
#
loop_
_entity.id
_entity.type
_entity.pdbx_description
1 polymer ?
#
loop_
_entity_poly.entity_id
_entity_poly.type
_entity_poly.pdbx_seq_one_letter_code
_entity_poly.pdbx_strand_id
1 'polypeptide(L)'
;MEGIDSLGDYDVLVSYNQEALNTILLERLTEVGPITSKGLEWEENGTGKQSDTWGDPVTTTVKINLQKPALQISDGDGRIFFTASLSGSQTVRRADGKTHTEEFTHIKLVITTSLSSVHGTMNDAGDFTPHPSSTPASAGAVVVMEPNQQVTVGTCINFANLLSVDVDNDTDGSHSSDKLDQISALVKAKIERKFKDSGLQYSSLTASLLHTFTAGMKFTLNLPSYQVSAESVVEKGEGMGTKSELHMDGFSFNTDDSTSTLTLSPGRAASPFQLSYKSTTQTIGWSSVQYIPKMPPIRNSGQPKTNFLLSAAGSWTRGADEHNHPNEIRAVFTFDSAFKVEIDHPSYEGWKKVFFGRPFVPPQITNLRPAVPEISFPVAPLDYFLTTNLLFPGDHIFHADDPGATTDTQGIMSPRDTILTGTIKRVAAAT
;
A
#
# COMPACT_ATOMS: atom_id res chain seq x y z
N MET A 1 8.95 -12.10 -12.58
CA MET A 1 7.83 -12.50 -13.46
C MET A 1 7.51 -11.31 -14.34
N GLU A 2 7.48 -11.47 -15.66
CA GLU A 2 7.26 -10.36 -16.60
C GLU A 2 5.76 -10.22 -16.92
N GLY A 3 5.08 -9.41 -16.11
CA GLY A 3 3.74 -8.88 -16.40
C GLY A 3 3.83 -7.38 -16.58
N ILE A 4 3.08 -6.83 -17.53
CA ILE A 4 3.19 -5.43 -18.01
C ILE A 4 3.03 -4.42 -16.85
N ASP A 5 2.23 -4.78 -15.85
CA ASP A 5 1.94 -3.97 -14.68
C ASP A 5 2.34 -4.73 -13.41
N SER A 6 3.47 -4.30 -12.85
CA SER A 6 4.10 -4.84 -11.64
C SER A 6 4.61 -3.65 -10.84
N LEU A 7 4.46 -3.68 -9.52
CA LEU A 7 5.24 -2.80 -8.64
C LEU A 7 6.73 -3.20 -8.60
N GLY A 8 7.27 -3.84 -9.65
CA GLY A 8 8.53 -4.57 -9.57
C GLY A 8 8.47 -5.63 -8.46
N ASP A 9 9.37 -5.49 -7.49
CA ASP A 9 9.53 -6.30 -6.28
C ASP A 9 9.03 -5.58 -4.99
N TYR A 10 8.12 -4.60 -5.11
CA TYR A 10 7.61 -3.80 -3.98
C TYR A 10 6.22 -4.30 -3.53
N ASP A 11 5.95 -4.30 -2.22
CA ASP A 11 4.73 -4.89 -1.64
C ASP A 11 3.50 -3.96 -1.59
N VAL A 12 3.69 -2.64 -1.54
CA VAL A 12 2.61 -1.64 -1.37
C VAL A 12 2.91 -0.38 -2.18
N LEU A 13 1.90 0.16 -2.87
CA LEU A 13 1.93 1.47 -3.50
C LEU A 13 0.96 2.42 -2.80
N VAL A 14 1.48 3.56 -2.34
CA VAL A 14 0.68 4.68 -1.85
C VAL A 14 0.77 5.82 -2.85
N SER A 15 -0.37 6.39 -3.25
CA SER A 15 -0.44 7.51 -4.18
C SER A 15 -1.26 8.67 -3.61
N TYR A 16 -0.94 9.88 -4.04
CA TYR A 16 -1.58 11.11 -3.59
C TYR A 16 -2.05 11.94 -4.77
N ASN A 17 -3.19 12.60 -4.61
CA ASN A 17 -3.62 13.63 -5.54
C ASN A 17 -2.71 14.87 -5.37
N GLN A 18 -2.09 15.32 -6.47
CA GLN A 18 -1.14 16.44 -6.47
C GLN A 18 -1.80 17.77 -6.07
N GLU A 19 -3.04 18.03 -6.49
CA GLU A 19 -3.77 19.26 -6.11
C GLU A 19 -4.09 19.28 -4.61
N ALA A 20 -4.44 18.11 -4.05
CA ALA A 20 -4.66 17.95 -2.61
C ALA A 20 -3.35 18.17 -1.82
N LEU A 21 -2.23 17.56 -2.25
CA LEU A 21 -0.92 17.81 -1.63
C LEU A 21 -0.54 19.30 -1.70
N ASN A 22 -0.71 19.93 -2.85
CA ASN A 22 -0.43 21.35 -3.04
C ASN A 22 -1.27 22.24 -2.12
N THR A 23 -2.54 21.88 -1.89
CA THR A 23 -3.44 22.59 -0.97
C THR A 23 -2.93 22.50 0.47
N ILE A 24 -2.64 21.28 0.97
CA ILE A 24 -2.19 21.09 2.36
C ILE A 24 -0.80 21.70 2.59
N LEU A 25 0.10 21.62 1.59
CA LEU A 25 1.40 22.28 1.63
C LEU A 25 1.26 23.82 1.71
N LEU A 26 0.32 24.40 0.97
CA LEU A 26 0.04 25.84 1.01
C LEU A 26 -0.54 26.24 2.38
N GLU A 27 -1.48 25.48 2.93
CA GLU A 27 -2.03 25.69 4.28
C GLU A 27 -0.93 25.64 5.34
N ARG A 28 -0.05 24.62 5.33
CA ARG A 28 1.08 24.54 6.26
C ARG A 28 2.06 25.70 6.11
N LEU A 29 2.35 26.13 4.90
CA LEU A 29 3.18 27.32 4.67
C LEU A 29 2.52 28.60 5.24
N THR A 30 1.20 28.64 5.46
CA THR A 30 0.52 29.71 6.22
C THR A 30 0.53 29.55 7.74
N GLU A 31 0.63 28.32 8.25
CA GLU A 31 0.69 28.03 9.70
C GLU A 31 2.10 28.22 10.29
N VAL A 32 3.17 27.98 9.53
CA VAL A 32 4.57 28.08 9.98
C VAL A 32 5.03 29.53 10.24
N GLY A 33 4.16 30.53 10.02
CA GLY A 33 4.37 31.92 10.43
C GLY A 33 4.37 32.91 9.26
N PRO A 34 4.90 34.14 9.43
CA PRO A 34 4.66 35.29 8.53
C PRO A 34 5.27 35.18 7.12
N ILE A 35 5.83 34.03 6.75
CA ILE A 35 6.51 33.73 5.49
C ILE A 35 5.59 33.83 4.26
N THR A 36 4.26 33.82 4.43
CA THR A 36 3.31 33.62 3.30
C THR A 36 2.20 34.65 3.17
N SER A 37 1.71 35.26 4.25
CA SER A 37 0.76 36.39 4.12
C SER A 37 1.44 37.71 3.72
N LYS A 38 2.76 37.81 3.92
CA LYS A 38 3.61 38.94 3.50
C LYS A 38 4.78 38.55 2.57
N GLY A 39 5.01 37.25 2.41
CA GLY A 39 6.15 36.70 1.70
C GLY A 39 7.40 36.49 2.56
N LEU A 40 8.36 35.71 2.04
CA LEU A 40 9.66 35.51 2.69
C LEU A 40 10.52 36.75 2.44
N GLU A 41 10.59 37.65 3.43
CA GLU A 41 11.41 38.86 3.38
C GLU A 41 12.72 38.69 4.17
N TRP A 42 13.86 38.96 3.53
CA TRP A 42 15.14 39.10 4.23
C TRP A 42 16.09 40.06 3.52
N GLU A 43 17.09 40.52 4.28
CA GLU A 43 18.15 41.40 3.83
C GLU A 43 19.51 40.69 4.00
N GLU A 44 20.35 40.72 2.97
CA GLU A 44 21.75 40.32 3.10
C GLU A 44 22.71 41.45 2.74
N ASN A 45 23.62 41.74 3.66
CA ASN A 45 24.72 42.68 3.48
C ASN A 45 25.99 41.95 3.01
N GLY A 46 26.64 42.46 1.96
CA GLY A 46 27.91 41.96 1.45
C GLY A 46 28.91 43.07 1.20
N THR A 47 30.13 42.93 1.71
CA THR A 47 31.27 43.78 1.39
C THR A 47 32.11 43.12 0.32
N GLY A 48 32.07 43.62 -0.92
CA GLY A 48 32.78 43.05 -2.05
C GLY A 48 33.85 43.98 -2.61
N LYS A 49 34.90 43.42 -3.21
CA LYS A 49 35.72 44.12 -4.22
C LYS A 49 34.96 44.18 -5.56
N GLN A 50 33.69 44.55 -5.51
CA GLN A 50 32.93 44.87 -6.71
C GLN A 50 33.36 46.29 -7.07
N SER A 51 34.38 46.40 -7.91
CA SER A 51 34.78 47.70 -8.43
C SER A 51 33.58 48.26 -9.19
N ASP A 52 33.07 49.39 -8.73
CA ASP A 52 32.48 50.34 -9.67
C ASP A 52 33.54 50.75 -10.71
N THR A 53 33.20 51.62 -11.65
CA THR A 53 34.15 52.09 -12.67
C THR A 53 35.37 52.85 -12.10
N TRP A 54 35.47 52.97 -10.77
CA TRP A 54 36.44 53.78 -10.02
C TRP A 54 37.29 52.97 -9.03
N GLY A 55 36.94 51.71 -8.76
CA GLY A 55 37.77 50.78 -7.97
C GLY A 55 37.61 50.85 -6.45
N ASP A 56 36.66 51.65 -5.95
CA ASP A 56 36.39 51.76 -4.51
C ASP A 56 35.62 50.54 -3.97
N PRO A 57 35.82 50.15 -2.69
CA PRO A 57 35.02 49.11 -2.06
C PRO A 57 33.58 49.60 -1.84
N VAL A 58 32.61 48.78 -2.24
CA VAL A 58 31.18 49.04 -2.03
C VAL A 58 30.56 48.03 -1.07
N THR A 59 29.55 48.49 -0.32
CA THR A 59 28.66 47.60 0.44
C THR A 59 27.39 47.41 -0.37
N THR A 60 27.05 46.16 -0.68
CA THR A 60 25.82 45.80 -1.38
C THR A 60 24.86 45.16 -0.41
N THR A 61 23.72 45.80 -0.22
CA THR A 61 22.57 45.31 0.55
C THR A 61 21.54 44.78 -0.44
N VAL A 62 21.13 43.52 -0.29
CA VAL A 62 20.10 42.92 -1.15
C VAL A 62 18.90 42.54 -0.31
N LYS A 63 17.76 43.15 -0.60
CA LYS A 63 16.47 42.83 -0.03
C LYS A 63 15.73 41.90 -1.01
N ILE A 64 15.25 40.77 -0.51
CA ILE A 64 14.49 39.77 -1.28
C ILE A 64 13.13 39.58 -0.62
N ASN A 65 12.06 39.52 -1.41
CA ASN A 65 10.71 39.18 -0.99
C ASN A 65 10.11 38.12 -1.95
N LEU A 66 9.77 36.94 -1.42
CA LEU A 66 9.12 35.85 -2.16
C LEU A 66 7.64 35.75 -1.80
N GLN A 67 6.74 35.90 -2.76
CA GLN A 67 5.29 35.89 -2.57
C GLN A 67 4.62 34.74 -3.32
N LYS A 68 3.44 34.33 -2.86
CA LYS A 68 2.59 33.30 -3.50
C LYS A 68 3.37 32.02 -3.86
N PRO A 69 4.03 31.37 -2.88
CA PRO A 69 4.75 30.12 -3.17
C PRO A 69 3.77 29.04 -3.64
N ALA A 70 4.15 28.31 -4.68
CA ALA A 70 3.47 27.14 -5.19
C ALA A 70 4.47 25.99 -5.34
N LEU A 71 4.05 24.78 -4.95
CA LEU A 71 4.83 23.56 -5.09
C LEU A 71 4.21 22.71 -6.21
N GLN A 72 5.04 22.01 -6.96
CA GLN A 72 4.62 21.07 -7.99
C GLN A 72 5.61 19.90 -8.05
N ILE A 73 5.13 18.68 -7.82
CA ILE A 73 5.87 17.46 -8.13
C ILE A 73 5.87 17.31 -9.66
N SER A 74 7.03 17.17 -10.29
CA SER A 74 7.16 17.26 -11.75
C SER A 74 7.20 15.91 -12.47
N ASP A 75 7.67 14.87 -11.80
CA ASP A 75 7.96 13.56 -12.38
C ASP A 75 7.98 12.47 -11.31
N GLY A 76 8.08 11.21 -11.77
CA GLY A 76 8.26 10.05 -10.90
C GLY A 76 9.61 10.01 -10.17
N ASP A 77 10.58 10.87 -10.52
CA ASP A 77 11.86 10.94 -9.80
C ASP A 77 11.75 11.66 -8.46
N GLY A 78 10.54 12.15 -8.12
CA GLY A 78 10.32 12.95 -6.93
C GLY A 78 10.94 14.34 -7.03
N ARG A 79 11.20 14.85 -8.25
CA ARG A 79 11.59 16.25 -8.40
C ARG A 79 10.41 17.16 -8.10
N ILE A 80 10.72 18.30 -7.50
CA ILE A 80 9.77 19.31 -7.09
C ILE A 80 10.23 20.66 -7.62
N PHE A 81 9.32 21.36 -8.29
CA PHE A 81 9.43 22.78 -8.54
C PHE A 81 8.72 23.54 -7.43
N PHE A 82 9.48 24.35 -6.69
CA PHE A 82 8.93 25.45 -5.89
C PHE A 82 8.99 26.71 -6.74
N THR A 83 7.86 27.31 -7.04
CA THR A 83 7.75 28.57 -7.77
C THR A 83 7.20 29.67 -6.86
N ALA A 84 7.69 30.90 -7.00
CA ALA A 84 7.20 32.05 -6.23
C ALA A 84 7.38 33.34 -7.03
N SER A 85 6.50 34.33 -6.85
CA SER A 85 6.76 35.69 -7.32
C SER A 85 7.93 36.28 -6.52
N LEU A 86 8.96 36.73 -7.22
CA LEU A 86 10.16 37.35 -6.67
C LEU A 86 10.09 38.87 -6.88
N SER A 87 10.29 39.60 -5.80
CA SER A 87 10.50 41.05 -5.83
C SER A 87 11.59 41.44 -4.84
N GLY A 88 12.13 42.65 -4.96
CA GLY A 88 13.17 43.12 -4.06
C GLY A 88 13.92 44.34 -4.55
N SER A 89 15.04 44.61 -3.91
CA SER A 89 15.90 45.74 -4.25
C SER A 89 17.37 45.49 -3.94
N GLN A 90 18.25 45.98 -4.80
CA GLN A 90 19.68 46.08 -4.55
C GLN A 90 20.02 47.52 -4.16
N THR A 91 20.55 47.73 -2.96
CA THR A 91 21.16 49.01 -2.56
C THR A 91 22.68 48.88 -2.55
N VAL A 92 23.38 49.66 -3.39
CA VAL A 92 24.84 49.77 -3.40
C VAL A 92 25.24 51.06 -2.71
N ARG A 93 26.02 50.96 -1.63
CA ARG A 93 26.56 52.08 -0.86
C ARG A 93 28.06 52.20 -1.07
N ARG A 94 28.50 53.36 -1.56
CA ARG A 94 29.92 53.71 -1.80
C ARG A 94 30.58 54.27 -0.54
N ALA A 95 31.91 54.28 -0.51
CA ALA A 95 32.70 54.87 0.57
C ALA A 95 32.47 56.38 0.77
N ASP A 96 32.08 57.11 -0.28
CA ASP A 96 31.69 58.53 -0.21
C ASP A 96 30.29 58.77 0.39
N GLY A 97 29.62 57.70 0.84
CA GLY A 97 28.30 57.74 1.45
C GLY A 97 27.14 57.74 0.46
N LYS A 98 27.39 57.85 -0.85
CA LYS A 98 26.31 57.78 -1.85
C LYS A 98 25.72 56.39 -1.94
N THR A 99 24.41 56.33 -2.10
CA THR A 99 23.63 55.11 -2.27
C THR A 99 22.91 55.13 -3.62
N HIS A 100 22.97 54.03 -4.35
CA HIS A 100 22.09 53.76 -5.49
C HIS A 100 21.22 52.56 -5.16
N THR A 101 19.91 52.67 -5.36
CA THR A 101 18.96 51.57 -5.16
C THR A 101 18.29 51.26 -6.48
N GLU A 102 18.31 50.00 -6.88
CA GLU A 102 17.58 49.46 -8.02
C GLU A 102 16.56 48.44 -7.50
N GLU A 103 15.30 48.58 -7.90
CA GLU A 103 14.24 47.63 -7.58
C GLU A 103 14.05 46.62 -8.71
N PHE A 104 13.61 45.41 -8.35
CA PHE A 104 13.21 44.38 -9.29
C PHE A 104 11.85 43.80 -8.91
N THR A 105 10.94 43.77 -9.89
CA THR A 105 9.55 43.31 -9.78
C THR A 105 9.14 42.57 -11.06
N HIS A 106 8.00 41.87 -11.04
CA HIS A 106 7.49 41.07 -12.17
C HIS A 106 8.42 39.92 -12.59
N ILE A 107 8.95 39.22 -11.59
CA ILE A 107 9.89 38.11 -11.74
C ILE A 107 9.32 36.89 -11.02
N LYS A 108 9.56 35.70 -11.57
CA LYS A 108 9.34 34.43 -10.89
C LYS A 108 10.68 33.80 -10.49
N LEU A 109 10.73 33.29 -9.28
CA LEU A 109 11.74 32.35 -8.83
C LEU A 109 11.25 30.93 -9.13
N VAL A 110 12.13 30.10 -9.67
CA VAL A 110 11.93 28.65 -9.79
C VAL A 110 13.07 27.95 -9.05
N ILE A 111 12.76 27.27 -7.96
CA ILE A 111 13.69 26.39 -7.25
C ILE A 111 13.35 24.96 -7.65
N THR A 112 14.30 24.23 -8.21
CA THR A 112 14.18 22.78 -8.41
C THR A 112 14.85 22.07 -7.25
N THR A 113 14.14 21.12 -6.63
CA THR A 113 14.65 20.26 -5.55
C THR A 113 14.13 18.83 -5.74
N SER A 114 14.45 17.91 -4.84
CA SER A 114 13.90 16.56 -4.81
C SER A 114 13.23 16.25 -3.47
N LEU A 115 12.41 15.22 -3.46
CA LEU A 115 12.07 14.49 -2.25
C LEU A 115 13.32 13.79 -1.68
N SER A 116 13.30 13.48 -0.39
CA SER A 116 14.32 12.68 0.30
C SER A 116 13.67 11.89 1.42
N SER A 117 14.14 10.66 1.64
CA SER A 117 13.63 9.77 2.67
C SER A 117 14.28 10.09 4.01
N VAL A 118 13.47 10.26 5.06
CA VAL A 118 13.91 10.64 6.40
C VAL A 118 13.53 9.53 7.36
N HIS A 119 14.50 8.82 7.92
CA HIS A 119 14.23 7.82 8.95
C HIS A 119 13.79 8.51 10.24
N GLY A 120 13.01 7.80 11.06
CA GLY A 120 12.58 8.29 12.37
C GLY A 120 12.02 7.17 13.22
N THR A 121 11.57 7.53 14.42
CA THR A 121 10.78 6.66 15.30
C THR A 121 9.40 7.24 15.53
N MET A 122 8.41 6.36 15.63
CA MET A 122 7.06 6.72 16.05
C MET A 122 6.91 6.48 17.55
N ASN A 123 6.25 7.39 18.27
CA ASN A 123 5.78 7.12 19.63
C ASN A 123 4.40 6.44 19.60
N ASP A 124 3.92 5.98 20.76
CA ASP A 124 2.62 5.29 20.88
C ASP A 124 1.41 6.21 20.59
N ALA A 125 1.62 7.53 20.46
CA ALA A 125 0.61 8.52 20.06
C ALA A 125 0.60 8.80 18.54
N GLY A 126 1.50 8.18 17.77
CA GLY A 126 1.62 8.38 16.32
C GLY A 126 2.55 9.52 15.89
N ASP A 127 3.22 10.21 16.82
CA ASP A 127 4.14 11.31 16.48
C ASP A 127 5.42 10.77 15.83
N PHE A 128 5.74 11.28 14.64
CA PHE A 128 6.99 10.99 13.95
C PHE A 128 8.14 11.87 14.48
N THR A 129 9.13 11.25 15.11
CA THR A 129 10.40 11.91 15.48
C THR A 129 11.47 11.56 14.44
N PRO A 130 11.91 12.48 13.57
CA PRO A 130 12.94 12.20 12.59
C PRO A 130 14.31 11.99 13.26
N HIS A 131 15.03 10.96 12.83
CA HIS A 131 16.42 10.71 13.18
C HIS A 131 17.33 11.07 12.02
N PRO A 132 18.46 11.76 12.25
CA PRO A 132 19.48 11.93 11.23
C PRO A 132 20.15 10.59 10.93
N SER A 133 19.65 9.89 9.90
CA SER A 133 20.32 8.70 9.38
C SER A 133 21.67 9.09 8.78
N SER A 134 22.73 8.37 9.15
CA SER A 134 24.05 8.48 8.52
C SER A 134 24.07 7.94 7.08
N THR A 135 23.03 7.19 6.70
CA THR A 135 22.80 6.62 5.36
C THR A 135 21.32 6.82 4.98
N PRO A 136 20.91 8.03 4.56
CA PRO A 136 19.55 8.26 4.10
C PRO A 136 19.28 7.45 2.82
N ALA A 137 18.12 6.81 2.77
CA ALA A 137 17.67 6.10 1.58
C ALA A 137 17.32 7.12 0.46
N SER A 138 17.59 6.78 -0.80
CA SER A 138 17.21 7.64 -1.94
C SER A 138 15.68 7.75 -2.06
N ALA A 139 15.17 8.77 -2.77
CA ALA A 139 13.77 8.76 -3.15
C ALA A 139 13.50 7.51 -4.00
N GLY A 140 12.40 6.81 -3.73
CA GLY A 140 12.08 5.53 -4.37
C GLY A 140 12.85 4.30 -3.83
N ALA A 141 13.75 4.44 -2.86
CA ALA A 141 14.36 3.27 -2.22
C ALA A 141 13.33 2.46 -1.41
N VAL A 142 13.29 1.14 -1.61
CA VAL A 142 12.57 0.21 -0.74
C VAL A 142 13.14 0.30 0.68
N VAL A 143 12.28 0.61 1.66
CA VAL A 143 12.62 0.40 3.08
C VAL A 143 11.73 -0.70 3.62
N VAL A 144 12.35 -1.81 4.01
CA VAL A 144 11.67 -2.90 4.73
C VAL A 144 11.38 -2.44 6.15
N MET A 145 10.09 -2.39 6.50
CA MET A 145 9.64 -2.13 7.87
C MET A 145 9.35 -3.48 8.54
N GLU A 146 10.25 -3.89 9.43
CA GLU A 146 10.11 -5.16 10.17
C GLU A 146 9.00 -5.05 11.24
N PRO A 147 8.13 -6.08 11.39
CA PRO A 147 7.06 -6.07 12.38
C PRO A 147 7.58 -5.83 13.81
N ASN A 148 6.87 -4.97 14.55
CA ASN A 148 7.19 -4.54 15.93
C ASN A 148 8.44 -3.66 16.09
N GLN A 149 9.04 -3.15 15.01
CA GLN A 149 10.00 -2.05 15.12
C GLN A 149 9.28 -0.70 15.09
N GLN A 150 9.56 0.18 16.05
CA GLN A 150 9.09 1.58 16.02
C GLN A 150 9.80 2.44 14.95
N VAL A 151 10.57 1.83 14.05
CA VAL A 151 11.31 2.51 12.97
C VAL A 151 10.36 2.77 11.81
N THR A 152 10.31 4.02 11.35
CA THR A 152 9.47 4.47 10.24
C THR A 152 10.26 5.44 9.34
N VAL A 153 9.82 5.63 8.10
CA VAL A 153 10.54 6.44 7.10
C VAL A 153 9.60 7.43 6.43
N GLY A 154 9.82 8.70 6.74
CA GLY A 154 9.17 9.84 6.11
C GLY A 154 9.71 10.20 4.74
N THR A 155 8.96 11.03 4.03
CA THR A 155 9.40 11.67 2.79
C THR A 155 9.29 13.18 2.97
N CYS A 156 10.39 13.91 2.75
CA CYS A 156 10.49 15.35 2.98
C CYS A 156 11.05 16.06 1.74
N ILE A 157 10.83 17.38 1.63
CA ILE A 157 11.36 18.20 0.54
C ILE A 157 12.79 18.65 0.88
N ASN A 158 13.76 18.41 -0.01
CA ASN A 158 15.18 18.61 0.24
C ASN A 158 15.67 20.04 -0.06
N PHE A 159 15.27 20.99 0.78
CA PHE A 159 15.71 22.39 0.61
C PHE A 159 17.20 22.62 0.93
N ALA A 160 17.91 21.66 1.53
CA ALA A 160 19.36 21.75 1.75
C ALA A 160 20.19 21.44 0.49
N ASN A 161 19.67 20.65 -0.45
CA ASN A 161 20.34 20.26 -1.69
C ASN A 161 19.47 20.63 -2.90
N LEU A 162 19.41 21.93 -3.21
CA LEU A 162 18.70 22.44 -4.38
C LEU A 162 19.38 21.94 -5.66
N LEU A 163 18.60 21.43 -6.60
CA LEU A 163 19.06 21.00 -7.93
C LEU A 163 19.27 22.21 -8.86
N SER A 164 18.39 23.20 -8.77
CA SER A 164 18.58 24.50 -9.41
C SER A 164 17.85 25.62 -8.65
N VAL A 165 18.28 26.85 -8.91
CA VAL A 165 17.60 28.08 -8.50
C VAL A 165 17.71 29.03 -9.69
N ASP A 166 16.58 29.31 -10.32
CA ASP A 166 16.49 29.99 -11.59
C ASP A 166 15.52 31.17 -11.49
N VAL A 167 15.78 32.22 -12.28
CA VAL A 167 15.09 33.50 -12.22
C VAL A 167 14.64 33.86 -13.63
N ASP A 168 13.34 34.14 -13.80
CA ASP A 168 12.71 34.38 -15.09
C ASP A 168 11.59 35.44 -14.93
N ASN A 169 11.09 36.01 -16.02
CA ASN A 169 9.93 36.92 -15.96
C ASN A 169 8.68 36.16 -15.47
N ASP A 170 7.81 36.81 -14.69
CA ASP A 170 6.45 36.30 -14.47
C ASP A 170 5.54 36.64 -15.68
N THR A 171 4.21 36.55 -15.52
CA THR A 171 3.27 36.83 -16.62
C THR A 171 3.27 38.29 -17.08
N ASP A 172 3.70 39.21 -16.23
CA ASP A 172 3.69 40.65 -16.48
C ASP A 172 5.12 41.19 -16.71
N GLY A 173 6.14 40.34 -16.53
CA GLY A 173 7.56 40.69 -16.63
C GLY A 173 8.06 40.88 -18.06
N SER A 174 8.92 41.88 -18.25
CA SER A 174 9.55 42.19 -19.55
C SER A 174 11.05 42.49 -19.45
N HIS A 175 11.73 41.93 -18.44
CA HIS A 175 13.19 42.08 -18.29
C HIS A 175 13.93 41.34 -19.41
N SER A 176 15.04 41.91 -19.88
CA SER A 176 15.94 41.24 -20.84
C SER A 176 16.70 40.09 -20.19
N SER A 177 17.24 39.16 -20.99
CA SER A 177 18.11 38.07 -20.49
C SER A 177 19.24 38.61 -19.63
N ASP A 178 19.99 39.61 -20.13
CA ASP A 178 21.08 40.27 -19.40
C ASP A 178 20.65 40.79 -18.02
N LYS A 179 19.41 41.28 -17.89
CA LYS A 179 18.88 41.78 -16.61
C LYS A 179 18.47 40.63 -15.69
N LEU A 180 17.84 39.58 -16.21
CA LEU A 180 17.54 38.36 -15.46
C LEU A 180 18.82 37.67 -14.97
N ASP A 181 19.87 37.62 -15.79
CA ASP A 181 21.18 37.07 -15.43
C ASP A 181 21.85 37.87 -14.31
N GLN A 182 21.78 39.22 -14.35
CA GLN A 182 22.24 40.09 -13.26
C GLN A 182 21.48 39.83 -11.95
N ILE A 183 20.15 39.73 -12.02
CA ILE A 183 19.31 39.51 -10.84
C ILE A 183 19.55 38.09 -10.29
N SER A 184 19.65 37.09 -11.16
CA SER A 184 20.02 35.71 -10.81
C SER A 184 21.36 35.66 -10.07
N ALA A 185 22.40 36.28 -10.62
CA ALA A 185 23.71 36.38 -9.96
C ALA A 185 23.66 37.09 -8.59
N LEU A 186 22.73 38.04 -8.41
CA LEU A 186 22.53 38.76 -7.15
C LEU A 186 21.84 37.91 -6.08
N VAL A 187 20.80 37.16 -6.44
CA VAL A 187 19.90 36.48 -5.48
C VAL A 187 20.20 35.00 -5.29
N LYS A 188 20.69 34.29 -6.32
CA LYS A 188 20.81 32.82 -6.34
C LYS A 188 21.55 32.25 -5.13
N ALA A 189 22.80 32.68 -4.92
CA ALA A 189 23.61 32.21 -3.80
C ALA A 189 23.07 32.62 -2.41
N LYS A 190 22.20 33.63 -2.35
CA LYS A 190 21.52 34.09 -1.12
C LYS A 190 20.31 33.21 -0.80
N ILE A 191 19.54 32.86 -1.84
CA ILE A 191 18.41 31.93 -1.77
C ILE A 191 18.91 30.54 -1.40
N GLU A 192 19.90 30.01 -2.13
CA GLU A 192 20.52 28.71 -1.84
C GLU A 192 21.01 28.62 -0.39
N ARG A 193 21.71 29.65 0.10
CA ARG A 193 22.13 29.74 1.51
C ARG A 193 20.94 29.82 2.46
N LYS A 194 19.95 30.69 2.20
CA LYS A 194 18.79 30.88 3.07
C LYS A 194 18.00 29.59 3.26
N PHE A 195 17.77 28.83 2.19
CA PHE A 195 17.06 27.54 2.26
C PHE A 195 17.90 26.46 2.97
N LYS A 196 19.22 26.42 2.73
CA LYS A 196 20.16 25.52 3.41
C LYS A 196 20.30 25.79 4.91
N ASP A 197 20.42 27.06 5.30
CA ASP A 197 20.61 27.50 6.69
C ASP A 197 19.30 27.41 7.51
N SER A 198 18.14 27.34 6.86
CA SER A 198 16.83 27.17 7.52
C SER A 198 16.58 25.75 8.06
N GLY A 199 17.60 24.88 8.05
CA GLY A 199 17.63 23.68 8.90
C GLY A 199 17.05 22.39 8.30
N LEU A 200 16.56 22.40 7.06
CA LEU A 200 16.00 21.22 6.38
C LEU A 200 17.09 20.32 5.78
N GLN A 201 18.05 19.89 6.61
CA GLN A 201 19.18 19.06 6.20
C GLN A 201 18.84 17.56 6.17
N TYR A 202 18.51 17.05 4.98
CA TYR A 202 18.56 15.61 4.66
C TYR A 202 19.20 15.42 3.27
N SER A 203 19.91 14.33 3.02
CA SER A 203 20.68 14.12 1.79
C SER A 203 19.83 13.59 0.62
N SER A 204 20.33 13.71 -0.61
CA SER A 204 19.59 13.54 -1.88
C SER A 204 19.50 12.11 -2.44
N LEU A 205 18.56 11.87 -3.38
CA LEU A 205 18.66 11.07 -4.64
C LEU A 205 17.27 10.67 -5.21
N THR A 206 17.20 10.07 -6.41
CA THR A 206 16.00 9.71 -7.23
C THR A 206 15.80 8.15 -7.31
N ALA A 207 14.79 7.51 -7.95
CA ALA A 207 14.07 7.81 -9.22
C ALA A 207 12.71 7.05 -9.46
N SER A 208 12.10 7.32 -10.64
CA SER A 208 10.82 6.89 -11.28
C SER A 208 10.36 5.41 -11.29
N LEU A 209 9.02 5.17 -11.30
CA LEU A 209 8.26 4.45 -12.38
C LEU A 209 6.71 4.41 -12.15
N LEU A 210 5.90 4.23 -13.23
CA LEU A 210 4.42 4.26 -13.19
C LEU A 210 3.75 3.52 -14.39
N HIS A 211 2.90 2.50 -14.14
CA HIS A 211 2.04 1.77 -15.13
C HIS A 211 0.74 1.20 -14.48
N THR A 212 -0.15 0.50 -15.22
CA THR A 212 -1.62 0.36 -14.95
C THR A 212 -2.22 -1.07 -14.99
N PHE A 213 -2.58 -1.58 -13.80
CA PHE A 213 -2.86 -2.98 -13.38
C PHE A 213 -4.03 -3.79 -14.00
N THR A 214 -3.89 -5.13 -14.08
CA THR A 214 -4.96 -6.08 -14.56
C THR A 214 -5.02 -7.53 -13.98
N ALA A 215 -4.20 -8.00 -13.02
CA ALA A 215 -4.14 -9.43 -12.61
C ALA A 215 -4.05 -9.70 -11.08
N GLY A 216 -5.02 -10.45 -10.52
CA GLY A 216 -5.16 -10.71 -9.08
C GLY A 216 -4.11 -11.66 -8.43
N MET A 217 -4.17 -11.80 -7.10
CA MET A 217 -3.16 -12.51 -6.29
C MET A 217 -3.50 -13.99 -6.05
N LYS A 218 -2.46 -14.78 -5.76
CA LYS A 218 -2.60 -16.17 -5.28
C LYS A 218 -1.57 -16.48 -4.19
N PHE A 219 -2.05 -16.93 -3.04
CA PHE A 219 -1.27 -17.33 -1.87
C PHE A 219 -1.46 -18.83 -1.57
N THR A 220 -0.47 -19.42 -0.91
CA THR A 220 -0.53 -20.78 -0.35
C THR A 220 -0.36 -20.72 1.16
N LEU A 221 -1.29 -21.31 1.91
CA LEU A 221 -1.31 -21.26 3.37
C LEU A 221 -1.87 -22.56 3.95
N ASN A 222 -1.43 -22.95 5.14
CA ASN A 222 -2.07 -24.03 5.89
C ASN A 222 -3.18 -23.43 6.75
N LEU A 223 -4.31 -24.13 6.88
CA LEU A 223 -5.37 -23.73 7.81
C LEU A 223 -4.90 -24.01 9.25
N PRO A 224 -5.57 -23.47 10.28
CA PRO A 224 -5.34 -23.94 11.65
C PRO A 224 -5.73 -25.41 11.75
N SER A 225 -5.10 -26.15 12.67
CA SER A 225 -5.35 -27.58 12.84
C SER A 225 -6.70 -27.84 13.50
N TYR A 226 -7.66 -28.36 12.74
CA TYR A 226 -8.92 -28.88 13.23
C TYR A 226 -9.08 -30.32 12.73
N GLN A 227 -9.34 -31.25 13.66
CA GLN A 227 -9.58 -32.64 13.32
C GLN A 227 -10.99 -32.82 12.74
N VAL A 228 -11.06 -33.41 11.55
CA VAL A 228 -12.31 -33.80 10.87
C VAL A 228 -12.33 -35.31 10.78
N SER A 229 -13.32 -35.94 11.42
CA SER A 229 -13.42 -37.39 11.48
C SER A 229 -14.87 -37.88 11.45
N ALA A 230 -15.05 -39.15 11.08
CA ALA A 230 -16.28 -39.90 11.28
C ALA A 230 -15.93 -41.34 11.70
N GLU A 231 -16.72 -41.90 12.60
CA GLU A 231 -16.59 -43.29 13.03
C GLU A 231 -16.99 -44.26 11.91
N SER A 232 -16.60 -45.53 12.03
CA SER A 232 -17.10 -46.58 11.13
C SER A 232 -18.59 -46.83 11.35
N VAL A 233 -19.32 -47.11 10.27
CA VAL A 233 -20.77 -47.28 10.28
C VAL A 233 -21.14 -48.66 9.78
N VAL A 234 -22.08 -49.31 10.47
CA VAL A 234 -22.71 -50.56 10.03
C VAL A 234 -24.19 -50.33 9.83
N GLU A 235 -24.60 -50.11 8.58
CA GLU A 235 -26.01 -49.99 8.20
C GLU A 235 -26.62 -51.36 7.96
N LYS A 236 -27.80 -51.62 8.55
CA LYS A 236 -28.56 -52.86 8.35
C LYS A 236 -29.93 -52.52 7.74
N GLY A 237 -30.26 -53.20 6.65
CA GLY A 237 -31.51 -53.04 5.93
C GLY A 237 -32.25 -54.37 5.78
N GLU A 238 -33.58 -54.31 5.79
CA GLU A 238 -34.46 -55.46 5.54
C GLU A 238 -35.63 -55.02 4.68
N GLY A 239 -35.86 -55.69 3.54
CA GLY A 239 -36.88 -55.30 2.57
C GLY A 239 -37.20 -56.42 1.58
N MET A 240 -38.49 -56.67 1.33
CA MET A 240 -38.99 -57.76 0.47
C MET A 240 -38.34 -59.13 0.74
N GLY A 241 -38.06 -59.46 2.00
CA GLY A 241 -37.41 -60.71 2.42
C GLY A 241 -35.90 -60.78 2.17
N THR A 242 -35.29 -59.71 1.64
CA THR A 242 -33.83 -59.57 1.51
C THR A 242 -33.29 -58.81 2.72
N LYS A 243 -32.15 -59.27 3.27
CA LYS A 243 -31.40 -58.53 4.30
C LYS A 243 -30.09 -58.01 3.72
N SER A 244 -29.68 -56.82 4.09
CA SER A 244 -28.42 -56.21 3.68
C SER A 244 -27.66 -55.66 4.87
N GLU A 245 -26.36 -55.87 4.90
CA GLU A 245 -25.44 -55.23 5.85
C GLU A 245 -24.37 -54.49 5.05
N LEU A 246 -24.17 -53.20 5.33
CA LEU A 246 -23.14 -52.35 4.74
C LEU A 246 -22.22 -51.87 5.86
N HIS A 247 -20.96 -52.29 5.83
CA HIS A 247 -19.89 -51.74 6.65
C HIS A 247 -19.15 -50.66 5.85
N MET A 248 -18.92 -49.51 6.48
CA MET A 248 -18.03 -48.46 5.99
C MET A 248 -17.00 -48.14 7.06
N ASP A 249 -15.74 -48.05 6.65
CA ASP A 249 -14.65 -47.63 7.53
C ASP A 249 -14.80 -46.13 7.87
N GLY A 250 -14.34 -45.75 9.05
CA GLY A 250 -14.24 -44.33 9.43
C GLY A 250 -13.12 -43.62 8.68
N PHE A 251 -13.02 -42.30 8.86
CA PHE A 251 -11.90 -41.49 8.38
C PHE A 251 -11.50 -40.45 9.43
N SER A 252 -10.26 -39.97 9.36
CA SER A 252 -9.78 -38.85 10.17
C SER A 252 -8.65 -38.13 9.43
N PHE A 253 -8.73 -36.81 9.36
CA PHE A 253 -7.66 -35.92 8.86
C PHE A 253 -7.70 -34.58 9.61
N ASN A 254 -6.63 -33.80 9.56
CA ASN A 254 -6.61 -32.43 10.05
C ASN A 254 -6.61 -31.43 8.89
N THR A 255 -7.19 -30.26 9.11
CA THR A 255 -7.24 -29.17 8.12
C THR A 255 -5.87 -28.55 7.79
N ASP A 256 -4.82 -28.84 8.57
CA ASP A 256 -3.44 -28.42 8.33
C ASP A 256 -2.56 -29.51 7.68
N ASP A 257 -3.07 -30.74 7.51
CA ASP A 257 -2.34 -31.85 6.83
C ASP A 257 -2.03 -31.53 5.34
N SER A 258 -2.66 -30.52 4.76
CA SER A 258 -2.44 -30.08 3.39
C SER A 258 -2.62 -28.57 3.20
N THR A 259 -1.87 -28.02 2.24
CA THR A 259 -1.85 -26.59 1.95
C THR A 259 -3.06 -26.14 1.14
N SER A 260 -3.73 -25.08 1.61
CA SER A 260 -4.80 -24.37 0.93
C SER A 260 -4.25 -23.37 -0.09
N THR A 261 -5.07 -23.06 -1.08
CA THR A 261 -4.89 -21.92 -1.99
C THR A 261 -5.86 -20.82 -1.58
N LEU A 262 -5.36 -19.58 -1.42
CA LEU A 262 -6.17 -18.37 -1.30
C LEU A 262 -5.93 -17.51 -2.54
N THR A 263 -6.98 -17.14 -3.26
CA THR A 263 -6.92 -16.30 -4.46
C THR A 263 -7.65 -14.99 -4.20
N LEU A 264 -7.07 -13.85 -4.57
CA LEU A 264 -7.77 -12.56 -4.60
C LEU A 264 -8.08 -12.25 -6.06
N SER A 265 -9.38 -12.11 -6.35
CA SER A 265 -9.88 -11.81 -7.69
C SER A 265 -9.51 -10.37 -8.09
N PRO A 266 -9.07 -10.12 -9.34
CA PRO A 266 -8.75 -8.77 -9.80
C PRO A 266 -9.99 -7.85 -9.79
N GLY A 267 -9.75 -6.56 -9.52
CA GLY A 267 -10.77 -5.50 -9.57
C GLY A 267 -11.45 -5.24 -8.22
N ARG A 268 -12.70 -4.76 -8.27
CA ARG A 268 -13.59 -4.59 -7.10
C ARG A 268 -14.67 -5.66 -7.14
N ALA A 269 -14.59 -6.61 -6.21
CA ALA A 269 -15.61 -7.64 -6.00
C ALA A 269 -16.04 -7.59 -4.53
N ALA A 270 -17.34 -7.77 -4.25
CA ALA A 270 -17.85 -7.80 -2.87
C ALA A 270 -17.29 -8.99 -2.05
N SER A 271 -16.78 -10.02 -2.73
CA SER A 271 -16.00 -11.09 -2.13
C SER A 271 -14.75 -11.34 -2.99
N PRO A 272 -13.68 -10.55 -2.84
CA PRO A 272 -12.50 -10.68 -3.67
C PRO A 272 -11.73 -11.96 -3.32
N PHE A 273 -11.81 -12.42 -2.06
CA PHE A 273 -11.11 -13.60 -1.58
C PHE A 273 -11.87 -14.90 -1.93
N GLN A 274 -11.15 -15.86 -2.49
CA GLN A 274 -11.59 -17.24 -2.70
C GLN A 274 -10.56 -18.20 -2.12
N LEU A 275 -10.92 -18.89 -1.04
CA LEU A 275 -10.12 -19.94 -0.41
C LEU A 275 -10.58 -21.29 -0.94
N SER A 276 -9.64 -22.16 -1.30
CA SER A 276 -9.88 -23.56 -1.67
C SER A 276 -8.89 -24.48 -0.97
N TYR A 277 -9.40 -25.48 -0.26
CA TYR A 277 -8.66 -26.53 0.42
C TYR A 277 -9.02 -27.90 -0.16
N LYS A 278 -8.03 -28.80 -0.21
CA LYS A 278 -8.19 -30.21 -0.57
C LYS A 278 -7.39 -31.04 0.43
N SER A 279 -8.06 -31.92 1.17
CA SER A 279 -7.43 -32.79 2.17
C SER A 279 -6.39 -33.71 1.56
N THR A 280 -5.52 -34.26 2.41
CA THR A 280 -4.79 -35.50 2.09
C THR A 280 -5.77 -36.59 1.66
N THR A 281 -5.34 -37.46 0.74
CA THR A 281 -6.21 -38.53 0.20
C THR A 281 -6.42 -39.60 1.26
N GLN A 282 -7.66 -39.74 1.71
CA GLN A 282 -8.13 -40.79 2.59
C GLN A 282 -8.50 -42.03 1.78
N THR A 283 -8.45 -43.21 2.41
CA THR A 283 -8.95 -44.46 1.79
C THR A 283 -10.06 -45.01 2.66
N ILE A 284 -11.30 -44.92 2.16
CA ILE A 284 -12.50 -45.33 2.92
C ILE A 284 -12.89 -46.72 2.42
N GLY A 285 -12.57 -47.75 3.20
CA GLY A 285 -13.02 -49.11 2.89
C GLY A 285 -14.52 -49.27 3.10
N TRP A 286 -15.12 -50.15 2.30
CA TRP A 286 -16.49 -50.59 2.50
C TRP A 286 -16.65 -52.05 2.11
N SER A 287 -17.60 -52.72 2.75
CA SER A 287 -18.09 -54.02 2.33
C SER A 287 -19.60 -54.11 2.50
N SER A 288 -20.26 -54.79 1.58
CA SER A 288 -21.69 -55.08 1.67
C SER A 288 -21.96 -56.57 1.52
N VAL A 289 -22.92 -57.07 2.29
CA VAL A 289 -23.41 -58.44 2.21
C VAL A 289 -24.93 -58.39 2.01
N GLN A 290 -25.42 -59.00 0.94
CA GLN A 290 -26.85 -59.15 0.67
C GLN A 290 -27.25 -60.62 0.80
N TYR A 291 -28.27 -60.86 1.63
CA TYR A 291 -28.86 -62.17 1.90
C TYR A 291 -30.21 -62.25 1.20
N ILE A 292 -30.25 -62.95 0.06
CA ILE A 292 -31.47 -63.20 -0.72
C ILE A 292 -31.96 -64.63 -0.40
N PRO A 293 -33.27 -64.84 -0.13
CA PRO A 293 -33.79 -66.17 0.17
C PRO A 293 -33.44 -67.20 -0.90
N LYS A 294 -32.91 -68.36 -0.46
CA LYS A 294 -32.50 -69.49 -1.32
C LYS A 294 -31.33 -69.21 -2.27
N MET A 295 -30.58 -68.11 -2.10
CA MET A 295 -29.35 -67.82 -2.85
C MET A 295 -28.14 -67.70 -1.91
N PRO A 296 -26.90 -67.98 -2.38
CA PRO A 296 -25.69 -67.64 -1.64
C PRO A 296 -25.59 -66.13 -1.38
N PRO A 297 -25.01 -65.67 -0.24
CA PRO A 297 -24.87 -64.25 0.04
C PRO A 297 -24.00 -63.54 -1.01
N ILE A 298 -24.51 -62.45 -1.58
CA ILE A 298 -23.75 -61.61 -2.51
C ILE A 298 -22.86 -60.69 -1.67
N ARG A 299 -21.55 -60.72 -1.92
CA ARG A 299 -20.56 -59.90 -1.22
C ARG A 299 -19.90 -58.94 -2.21
N ASN A 300 -19.89 -57.66 -1.89
CA ASN A 300 -19.15 -56.63 -2.62
C ASN A 300 -18.28 -55.84 -1.64
N SER A 301 -17.14 -55.31 -2.11
CA SER A 301 -16.27 -54.47 -1.29
C SER A 301 -15.42 -53.57 -2.17
N GLY A 302 -14.94 -52.46 -1.61
CA GLY A 302 -14.03 -51.55 -2.29
C GLY A 302 -13.32 -50.62 -1.31
N GLN A 303 -12.29 -49.93 -1.82
CA GLN A 303 -11.49 -48.95 -1.09
C GLN A 303 -11.27 -47.72 -1.98
N PRO A 304 -12.32 -46.92 -2.26
CA PRO A 304 -12.17 -45.65 -2.96
C PRO A 304 -11.15 -44.74 -2.26
N LYS A 305 -10.33 -44.07 -3.08
CA LYS A 305 -9.55 -42.92 -2.66
C LYS A 305 -10.47 -41.71 -2.61
N THR A 306 -10.41 -40.96 -1.52
CA THR A 306 -11.34 -39.88 -1.22
C THR A 306 -10.59 -38.64 -0.77
N ASN A 307 -10.95 -37.49 -1.33
CA ASN A 307 -10.46 -36.19 -0.91
C ASN A 307 -11.65 -35.33 -0.45
N PHE A 308 -11.44 -34.60 0.64
CA PHE A 308 -12.41 -33.66 1.18
C PHE A 308 -12.04 -32.26 0.73
N LEU A 309 -12.98 -31.60 0.05
CA LEU A 309 -12.82 -30.26 -0.50
C LEU A 309 -13.59 -29.26 0.36
N LEU A 310 -12.95 -28.14 0.67
CA LEU A 310 -13.56 -27.02 1.38
C LEU A 310 -13.32 -25.75 0.58
N SER A 311 -14.32 -24.87 0.53
CA SER A 311 -14.18 -23.54 -0.05
C SER A 311 -14.68 -22.48 0.93
N ALA A 312 -14.13 -21.28 0.82
CA ALA A 312 -14.66 -20.09 1.49
C ALA A 312 -14.61 -18.90 0.56
N ALA A 313 -15.64 -18.05 0.63
CA ALA A 313 -15.60 -16.70 0.07
C ALA A 313 -15.26 -15.73 1.21
N GLY A 314 -14.43 -14.73 0.95
CA GLY A 314 -14.13 -13.72 1.94
C GLY A 314 -14.27 -12.31 1.40
N SER A 315 -14.48 -11.36 2.30
CA SER A 315 -14.58 -9.92 2.04
C SER A 315 -13.64 -9.13 2.94
N TRP A 316 -13.29 -7.92 2.50
CA TRP A 316 -12.68 -6.95 3.40
C TRP A 316 -13.74 -6.35 4.33
N THR A 317 -13.32 -6.00 5.53
CA THR A 317 -14.12 -5.35 6.58
C THR A 317 -13.22 -4.37 7.34
N ARG A 318 -13.79 -3.45 8.09
CA ARG A 318 -13.02 -2.58 9.00
C ARG A 318 -12.60 -3.32 10.27
N GLY A 319 -11.64 -2.74 10.97
CA GLY A 319 -11.25 -3.14 12.31
C GLY A 319 -12.40 -3.10 13.31
N ALA A 320 -12.20 -3.76 14.47
CA ALA A 320 -13.23 -3.81 15.50
C ALA A 320 -13.36 -2.50 16.29
N ASP A 321 -12.36 -1.63 16.22
CA ASP A 321 -12.31 -0.34 16.89
C ASP A 321 -12.01 0.78 15.88
N GLU A 322 -13.02 1.17 15.11
CA GLU A 322 -12.91 2.26 14.12
C GLU A 322 -12.57 3.63 14.76
N HIS A 323 -12.68 3.77 16.08
CA HIS A 323 -12.40 5.04 16.76
C HIS A 323 -10.92 5.22 17.04
N ASN A 324 -10.28 4.20 17.62
CA ASN A 324 -8.86 4.24 17.96
C ASN A 324 -7.97 3.72 16.81
N HIS A 325 -8.50 2.83 15.96
CA HIS A 325 -7.79 2.24 14.83
C HIS A 325 -8.58 2.43 13.50
N PRO A 326 -8.82 3.69 13.06
CA PRO A 326 -9.55 3.98 11.81
C PRO A 326 -8.85 3.47 10.54
N ASN A 327 -7.56 3.11 10.63
CA ASN A 327 -6.75 2.55 9.55
C ASN A 327 -6.74 1.01 9.55
N GLU A 328 -7.50 0.36 10.42
CA GLU A 328 -7.49 -1.10 10.51
C GLU A 328 -8.45 -1.71 9.49
N ILE A 329 -7.95 -2.61 8.62
CA ILE A 329 -8.79 -3.47 7.77
C ILE A 329 -8.51 -4.96 8.02
N ARG A 330 -9.57 -5.77 7.92
CA ARG A 330 -9.58 -7.21 8.22
C ARG A 330 -10.19 -7.99 7.07
N ALA A 331 -9.55 -9.10 6.69
CA ALA A 331 -10.14 -10.09 5.80
C ALA A 331 -11.02 -11.05 6.62
N VAL A 332 -12.30 -11.16 6.27
CA VAL A 332 -13.27 -12.05 6.92
C VAL A 332 -13.73 -13.11 5.93
N PHE A 333 -13.80 -14.36 6.38
CA PHE A 333 -14.11 -15.52 5.53
C PHE A 333 -15.42 -16.20 5.97
N THR A 334 -16.25 -16.55 4.98
CA THR A 334 -17.43 -17.39 5.14
C THR A 334 -17.17 -18.72 4.43
N PHE A 335 -17.02 -19.80 5.21
CA PHE A 335 -16.79 -21.15 4.73
C PHE A 335 -18.08 -21.81 4.24
N ASP A 336 -17.97 -22.78 3.31
CA ASP A 336 -19.04 -23.74 3.04
C ASP A 336 -19.48 -24.43 4.36
N SER A 337 -20.76 -24.75 4.52
CA SER A 337 -21.28 -25.39 5.74
C SER A 337 -20.88 -26.87 5.90
N ALA A 338 -20.40 -27.51 4.83
CA ALA A 338 -19.99 -28.92 4.82
C ALA A 338 -18.89 -29.15 3.78
N PHE A 339 -17.99 -30.10 4.05
CA PHE A 339 -17.01 -30.55 3.07
C PHE A 339 -17.71 -31.21 1.87
N LYS A 340 -17.26 -30.86 0.67
CA LYS A 340 -17.58 -31.57 -0.58
C LYS A 340 -16.66 -32.78 -0.70
N VAL A 341 -17.15 -33.88 -1.27
CA VAL A 341 -16.41 -35.15 -1.35
C VAL A 341 -16.08 -35.48 -2.79
N GLU A 342 -14.79 -35.59 -3.09
CA GLU A 342 -14.24 -36.01 -4.38
C GLU A 342 -13.74 -37.44 -4.25
N ILE A 343 -14.18 -38.33 -5.15
CA ILE A 343 -13.83 -39.75 -5.14
C ILE A 343 -13.12 -40.09 -6.43
N ASP A 344 -11.87 -40.53 -6.31
CA ASP A 344 -11.13 -41.13 -7.41
C ASP A 344 -11.65 -42.55 -7.62
N HIS A 345 -12.43 -42.74 -8.68
CA HIS A 345 -12.98 -44.03 -9.04
C HIS A 345 -11.89 -44.91 -9.64
N PRO A 346 -11.48 -46.02 -8.97
CA PRO A 346 -10.46 -46.91 -9.52
C PRO A 346 -10.96 -47.48 -10.84
N SER A 347 -10.33 -47.10 -11.95
CA SER A 347 -10.76 -47.55 -13.27
C SER A 347 -10.65 -49.07 -13.37
N TYR A 348 -11.74 -49.74 -13.75
CA TYR A 348 -11.61 -51.13 -14.16
C TYR A 348 -10.83 -51.19 -15.46
N GLU A 349 -9.66 -51.81 -15.42
CA GLU A 349 -8.87 -52.09 -16.62
C GLU A 349 -9.34 -53.38 -17.33
N GLY A 350 -9.24 -53.37 -18.65
CA GLY A 350 -9.51 -54.52 -19.52
C GLY A 350 -10.90 -55.16 -19.32
N TRP A 351 -10.92 -56.49 -19.33
CA TRP A 351 -12.14 -57.31 -19.30
C TRP A 351 -13.04 -57.06 -18.08
N LYS A 352 -12.51 -56.57 -16.95
CA LYS A 352 -13.32 -56.29 -15.77
C LYS A 352 -14.36 -55.19 -16.02
N LYS A 353 -14.02 -54.18 -16.83
CA LYS A 353 -14.93 -53.10 -17.23
C LYS A 353 -16.09 -53.60 -18.11
N VAL A 354 -15.83 -54.60 -18.93
CA VAL A 354 -16.80 -55.19 -19.86
C VAL A 354 -17.81 -56.07 -19.12
N PHE A 355 -17.36 -56.87 -18.15
CA PHE A 355 -18.22 -57.80 -17.41
C PHE A 355 -18.86 -57.23 -16.15
N PHE A 356 -18.24 -56.26 -15.46
CA PHE A 356 -18.71 -55.76 -14.16
C PHE A 356 -19.14 -54.28 -14.16
N GLY A 357 -19.17 -53.62 -15.33
CA GLY A 357 -19.71 -52.26 -15.47
C GLY A 357 -18.77 -51.17 -14.95
N ARG A 358 -19.32 -50.17 -14.24
CA ARG A 358 -18.54 -49.15 -13.51
C ARG A 358 -18.23 -49.62 -12.08
N PRO A 359 -17.13 -49.18 -11.46
CA PRO A 359 -16.87 -49.46 -10.05
C PRO A 359 -18.03 -48.95 -9.18
N PHE A 360 -18.70 -49.87 -8.49
CA PHE A 360 -19.75 -49.48 -7.55
C PHE A 360 -19.11 -48.85 -6.32
N VAL A 361 -19.62 -47.70 -5.93
CA VAL A 361 -19.32 -47.05 -4.64
C VAL A 361 -20.68 -46.79 -3.98
N PRO A 362 -20.89 -47.23 -2.72
CA PRO A 362 -22.15 -47.00 -2.02
C PRO A 362 -22.54 -45.51 -2.02
N PRO A 363 -23.83 -45.16 -2.24
CA PRO A 363 -24.30 -43.78 -2.19
C PRO A 363 -23.95 -43.07 -0.87
N GLN A 364 -23.87 -43.82 0.22
CA GLN A 364 -23.44 -43.34 1.52
C GLN A 364 -22.07 -42.64 1.45
N ILE A 365 -21.10 -43.19 0.73
CA ILE A 365 -19.75 -42.61 0.57
C ILE A 365 -19.79 -41.40 -0.37
N THR A 366 -20.52 -41.46 -1.49
CA THR A 366 -20.64 -40.31 -2.42
C THR A 366 -21.40 -39.13 -1.81
N ASN A 367 -22.28 -39.42 -0.86
CA ASN A 367 -23.12 -38.45 -0.15
C ASN A 367 -22.56 -38.04 1.22
N LEU A 368 -21.36 -38.49 1.60
CA LEU A 368 -20.67 -37.98 2.78
C LEU A 368 -20.56 -36.45 2.69
N ARG A 369 -21.04 -35.75 3.72
CA ARG A 369 -20.92 -34.30 3.87
C ARG A 369 -20.51 -34.00 5.32
N PRO A 370 -19.23 -34.22 5.68
CA PRO A 370 -18.74 -33.88 7.01
C PRO A 370 -18.99 -32.40 7.30
N ALA A 371 -19.46 -32.09 8.51
CA ALA A 371 -19.60 -30.72 8.95
C ALA A 371 -18.23 -30.03 8.96
N VAL A 372 -18.19 -28.74 8.59
CA VAL A 372 -16.98 -27.94 8.74
C VAL A 372 -16.91 -27.49 10.21
N PRO A 373 -15.75 -27.64 10.89
CA PRO A 373 -15.58 -27.11 12.23
C PRO A 373 -15.67 -25.57 12.22
N GLU A 374 -15.78 -24.93 13.38
CA GLU A 374 -15.76 -23.47 13.47
C GLU A 374 -14.34 -22.94 13.21
N ILE A 375 -13.98 -22.81 11.93
CA ILE A 375 -12.66 -22.35 11.48
C ILE A 375 -12.59 -20.83 11.63
N SER A 376 -12.10 -20.37 12.78
CA SER A 376 -11.57 -19.01 12.89
C SER A 376 -10.17 -18.98 12.28
N PHE A 377 -10.00 -18.15 11.24
CA PHE A 377 -8.71 -17.84 10.62
C PHE A 377 -8.40 -16.35 10.84
N PRO A 378 -7.81 -15.97 11.98
CA PRO A 378 -7.47 -14.58 12.25
C PRO A 378 -6.31 -14.16 11.35
N VAL A 379 -6.64 -13.54 10.21
CA VAL A 379 -5.67 -12.75 9.45
C VAL A 379 -5.32 -11.54 10.33
N ALA A 380 -4.02 -11.32 10.57
CA ALA A 380 -3.57 -10.12 11.25
C ALA A 380 -4.13 -8.90 10.49
N PRO A 381 -4.73 -7.93 11.19
CA PRO A 381 -5.26 -6.75 10.52
C PRO A 381 -4.14 -6.00 9.80
N LEU A 382 -4.45 -5.47 8.63
CA LEU A 382 -3.58 -4.49 7.99
C LEU A 382 -3.88 -3.14 8.63
N ASP A 383 -3.00 -2.68 9.52
CA ASP A 383 -2.94 -1.29 9.97
C ASP A 383 -1.93 -0.56 9.06
N TYR A 384 -2.45 0.15 8.06
CA TYR A 384 -1.60 0.79 7.05
C TYR A 384 -1.16 2.18 7.53
N PHE A 385 0.14 2.32 7.81
CA PHE A 385 0.73 3.63 8.05
C PHE A 385 0.88 4.40 6.74
N LEU A 386 0.00 5.38 6.52
CA LEU A 386 0.07 6.23 5.35
C LEU A 386 1.10 7.34 5.50
N THR A 387 1.77 7.64 4.39
CA THR A 387 2.70 8.76 4.22
C THR A 387 2.08 10.14 4.49
N THR A 388 0.76 10.24 4.71
CA THR A 388 0.11 11.42 5.31
C THR A 388 0.61 11.72 6.72
N ASN A 389 0.86 10.72 7.57
CA ASN A 389 1.46 10.94 8.89
C ASN A 389 2.94 11.38 8.81
N LEU A 390 3.57 11.22 7.64
CA LEU A 390 4.95 11.58 7.39
C LEU A 390 5.10 12.98 6.80
N LEU A 391 4.08 13.45 6.08
CA LEU A 391 3.96 14.84 5.61
C LEU A 391 3.28 15.73 6.67
N PHE A 392 2.33 15.18 7.45
CA PHE A 392 1.40 15.91 8.31
C PHE A 392 1.12 15.18 9.65
N PRO A 393 2.14 14.85 10.47
CA PRO A 393 1.94 14.15 11.74
C PRO A 393 0.95 14.88 12.66
N GLY A 394 0.07 14.11 13.31
CA GLY A 394 -0.90 14.57 14.31
C GLY A 394 -2.11 15.37 13.78
N ASP A 395 -1.95 16.19 12.74
CA ASP A 395 -3.00 17.11 12.28
C ASP A 395 -3.95 16.52 11.23
N HIS A 396 -3.55 15.49 10.49
CA HIS A 396 -4.37 14.92 9.40
C HIS A 396 -4.37 13.39 9.42
N ILE A 397 -5.55 12.81 9.58
CA ILE A 397 -5.78 11.36 9.49
C ILE A 397 -6.39 11.06 8.12
N PHE A 398 -5.84 10.09 7.42
CA PHE A 398 -6.54 9.48 6.29
C PHE A 398 -7.62 8.54 6.84
N HIS A 399 -8.87 8.75 6.43
CA HIS A 399 -9.95 7.81 6.67
C HIS A 399 -10.17 7.03 5.39
N ALA A 400 -9.89 5.73 5.42
CA ALA A 400 -10.29 4.87 4.30
C ALA A 400 -11.80 4.91 4.08
N ASP A 401 -12.17 4.89 2.81
CA ASP A 401 -13.53 4.59 2.41
C ASP A 401 -13.92 3.19 2.92
N ASP A 402 -15.23 2.92 2.97
CA ASP A 402 -15.73 1.59 3.31
C ASP A 402 -15.11 0.55 2.35
N PRO A 403 -14.37 -0.47 2.85
CA PRO A 403 -13.76 -1.47 1.99
C PRO A 403 -14.77 -2.32 1.22
N GLY A 404 -16.05 -2.33 1.66
CA GLY A 404 -17.19 -2.93 0.95
C GLY A 404 -17.88 -2.00 -0.06
N ALA A 405 -17.42 -0.75 -0.24
CA ALA A 405 -18.02 0.19 -1.17
C ALA A 405 -17.93 -0.32 -2.63
N THR A 406 -19.06 -0.26 -3.34
CA THR A 406 -19.19 -0.74 -4.73
C THR A 406 -19.19 0.39 -5.76
N THR A 407 -18.81 1.60 -5.40
CA THR A 407 -18.69 2.73 -6.34
C THR A 407 -17.34 2.69 -7.03
N ASP A 408 -17.23 3.30 -8.23
CA ASP A 408 -15.98 3.29 -9.00
C ASP A 408 -14.88 4.18 -8.38
N THR A 409 -15.23 5.05 -7.43
CA THR A 409 -14.32 6.03 -6.81
C THR A 409 -13.86 5.70 -5.39
N GLN A 410 -14.50 4.75 -4.69
CA GLN A 410 -14.27 4.50 -3.26
C GLN A 410 -14.12 3.00 -2.92
N GLY A 411 -13.49 2.69 -1.80
CA GLY A 411 -13.26 1.33 -1.27
C GLY A 411 -11.92 0.69 -1.68
N ILE A 412 -11.82 -0.63 -1.51
CA ILE A 412 -10.60 -1.39 -1.81
C ILE A 412 -10.65 -1.96 -3.23
N MET A 413 -9.53 -1.91 -3.96
CA MET A 413 -9.32 -2.62 -5.22
C MET A 413 -8.14 -3.58 -5.08
N SER A 414 -8.24 -4.79 -5.67
CA SER A 414 -7.17 -5.80 -5.62
C SER A 414 -6.67 -6.22 -7.00
N PRO A 415 -6.22 -5.30 -7.88
CA PRO A 415 -5.90 -5.62 -9.27
C PRO A 415 -4.52 -6.27 -9.46
N ARG A 416 -3.71 -6.32 -8.40
CA ARG A 416 -2.56 -7.22 -8.15
C ARG A 416 -2.03 -7.02 -6.73
N ASP A 417 -2.16 -5.80 -6.24
CA ASP A 417 -1.81 -5.37 -4.88
C ASP A 417 -3.07 -4.76 -4.23
N THR A 418 -3.07 -4.50 -2.91
CA THR A 418 -4.26 -3.93 -2.24
C THR A 418 -4.23 -2.41 -2.26
N ILE A 419 -5.04 -1.80 -3.13
CA ILE A 419 -5.19 -0.34 -3.21
C ILE A 419 -6.35 0.09 -2.32
N LEU A 420 -6.05 0.88 -1.29
CA LEU A 420 -7.03 1.60 -0.46
C LEU A 420 -7.31 2.98 -1.04
N THR A 421 -8.58 3.34 -1.12
CA THR A 421 -9.02 4.73 -1.35
C THR A 421 -9.65 5.30 -0.09
N GLY A 422 -9.67 6.62 0.03
CA GLY A 422 -10.10 7.30 1.24
C GLY A 422 -9.91 8.81 1.18
N THR A 423 -10.27 9.47 2.29
CA THR A 423 -10.27 10.92 2.42
C THR A 423 -9.36 11.36 3.56
N ILE A 424 -8.46 12.31 3.28
CA ILE A 424 -7.67 12.98 4.31
C ILE A 424 -8.59 13.96 5.05
N LYS A 425 -8.68 13.85 6.38
CA LYS A 425 -9.43 14.78 7.22
C LYS A 425 -8.52 15.36 8.28
N ARG A 426 -8.75 16.63 8.60
CA ARG A 426 -8.08 17.31 9.70
C ARG A 426 -8.60 16.75 11.04
N VAL A 427 -7.70 16.42 11.94
CA VAL A 427 -8.05 16.07 13.32
C VAL A 427 -8.56 17.35 13.99
N ALA A 428 -9.78 17.32 14.51
CA ALA A 428 -10.27 18.44 15.31
C ALA A 428 -9.41 18.53 16.58
N ALA A 429 -8.80 19.70 16.81
CA ALA A 429 -7.97 19.90 18.00
C ALA A 429 -8.75 19.53 19.27
N ALA A 430 -8.18 18.64 20.07
CA ALA A 430 -8.73 18.31 21.39
C ALA A 430 -8.84 19.61 22.20
N THR A 431 -10.06 19.92 22.65
CA THR A 431 -10.45 21.20 23.26
C THR A 431 -10.56 21.11 24.78
#